data_AF-A0A2G9WQH2-F1
#
_entry.id   AF-A0A2G9WQH2-F1
#
_cell.length_a   1.000
_cell.length_b   1.000
_cell.length_c   1.000
_cell.angle_alpha   90.00
_cell.angle_beta   90.00
_cell.angle_gamma   90.00
#
_symmetry.space_group_name_H-M   'P 1'
#
loop_
_entity.id
_entity.type
_entity.pdbx_description
1 polymer ?
#
loop_
_entity_poly.entity_id
_entity_poly.type
_entity_poly.pdbx_seq_one_letter_code
_entity_poly.pdbx_strand_id
1 'polypeptide(L)'
;MEDSMKISTLTFIAFYFNSAIDTGRYDDLSIEEVRWEIRFGTIFDFLAKKLDTDIDLSILDPEAKVELLAEWQDMETAIPAGKKFGVENHGLPLLMAYLLEGIQRRARALS
;
A
#
# COMPACT_ATOMS: atom_id res chain seq x y z
N MET A 1 -5.50 -14.83 18.63
CA MET A 1 -4.89 -14.31 17.41
C MET A 1 -5.71 -13.10 17.07
N GLU A 2 -5.12 -11.91 17.17
CA GLU A 2 -5.77 -10.68 16.70
C GLU A 2 -6.16 -10.92 15.24
N ASP A 3 -7.41 -10.67 14.88
CA ASP A 3 -7.95 -11.04 13.57
C ASP A 3 -7.34 -10.11 12.52
N SER A 4 -6.15 -10.48 12.03
CA SER A 4 -5.42 -9.69 11.04
C SER A 4 -6.28 -9.44 9.81
N MET A 5 -6.12 -8.27 9.21
CA MET A 5 -6.87 -7.87 8.03
C MET A 5 -6.98 -8.98 6.98
N LYS A 6 -8.21 -9.19 6.48
CA LYS A 6 -8.49 -10.23 5.50
C LYS A 6 -7.70 -10.01 4.21
N ILE A 7 -7.17 -11.10 3.64
CA ILE A 7 -6.50 -11.09 2.33
C ILE A 7 -7.40 -10.46 1.25
N SER A 8 -8.71 -10.69 1.31
CA SER A 8 -9.67 -10.09 0.39
C SER A 8 -9.66 -8.56 0.41
N THR A 9 -9.55 -7.94 1.59
CA THR A 9 -9.50 -6.48 1.75
C THR A 9 -8.25 -5.91 1.09
N LEU A 10 -7.09 -6.51 1.35
CA LEU A 10 -5.82 -6.12 0.72
C LEU A 10 -5.87 -6.26 -0.81
N THR A 11 -6.51 -7.34 -1.29
CA THR A 11 -6.66 -7.60 -2.73
C THR A 11 -7.56 -6.55 -3.39
N PHE A 12 -8.62 -6.09 -2.72
CA PHE A 12 -9.45 -5.00 -3.25
C PHE A 12 -8.67 -3.69 -3.40
N ILE A 13 -7.86 -3.32 -2.40
CA ILE A 13 -6.99 -2.12 -2.50
C ILE A 13 -5.98 -2.29 -3.64
N ALA A 14 -5.41 -3.50 -3.79
CA ALA A 14 -4.50 -3.80 -4.88
C ALA A 14 -5.18 -3.57 -6.25
N PHE A 15 -6.43 -3.98 -6.44
CA PHE A 15 -7.15 -3.69 -7.69
C PHE A 15 -7.33 -2.20 -7.95
N TYR A 16 -7.61 -1.38 -6.93
CA TYR A 16 -7.66 0.09 -7.10
C TYR A 16 -6.31 0.66 -7.54
N PHE A 17 -5.21 0.28 -6.87
CA PHE A 17 -3.88 0.71 -7.30
C PHE A 17 -3.51 0.22 -8.69
N ASN A 18 -3.87 -1.01 -9.06
CA ASN A 18 -3.64 -1.53 -10.40
C ASN A 18 -4.33 -0.66 -11.45
N SER A 19 -5.60 -0.33 -11.22
CA SER A 19 -6.37 0.54 -12.12
C SER A 19 -5.80 1.96 -12.17
N ALA A 20 -5.38 2.52 -11.03
CA ALA A 20 -4.79 3.85 -10.98
C ALA A 20 -3.46 3.91 -11.75
N ILE A 21 -2.60 2.89 -11.59
CA ILE A 21 -1.34 2.74 -12.34
C ILE A 21 -1.62 2.68 -13.86
N ASP A 22 -2.59 1.87 -14.30
CA ASP A 22 -2.92 1.69 -15.72
C ASP A 22 -3.31 3.00 -16.42
N THR A 23 -3.82 3.98 -15.67
CA THR A 23 -4.22 5.27 -16.26
C THR A 23 -3.05 6.17 -16.65
N GLY A 24 -1.85 5.97 -16.08
CA GLY A 24 -0.69 6.86 -16.21
C GLY A 24 -0.87 8.27 -15.62
N ARG A 25 -2.04 8.59 -15.06
CA ARG A 25 -2.35 9.94 -14.52
C ARG A 25 -1.52 10.30 -13.29
N TYR A 26 -0.99 9.30 -12.60
CA TYR A 26 -0.29 9.44 -11.32
C TYR A 26 1.19 9.07 -11.43
N ASP A 27 1.74 9.03 -12.65
CA ASP A 27 3.16 8.74 -12.85
C ASP A 27 4.08 9.82 -12.26
N ASP A 28 3.51 11.01 -12.00
CA ASP A 28 4.15 12.12 -11.29
C ASP A 28 4.32 11.86 -9.79
N LEU A 29 3.58 10.90 -9.21
CA LEU A 29 3.72 10.53 -7.80
C LEU A 29 5.05 9.83 -7.58
N SER A 30 5.99 10.52 -6.96
CA SER A 30 7.32 9.98 -6.71
C SER A 30 7.33 8.95 -5.60
N ILE A 31 8.33 8.06 -5.65
CA ILE A 31 8.55 7.10 -4.58
C ILE A 31 8.85 7.80 -3.24
N GLU A 32 9.57 8.93 -3.25
CA GLU A 32 9.96 9.64 -2.03
C GLU A 32 8.79 10.35 -1.35
N GLU A 33 7.83 10.88 -2.12
CA GLU A 33 6.57 11.40 -1.56
C GLU A 33 5.82 10.29 -0.81
N VAL A 34 5.63 9.12 -1.44
CA VAL A 34 4.95 7.98 -0.78
C VAL A 34 5.68 7.55 0.50
N ARG A 35 7.01 7.43 0.44
CA ARG A 35 7.83 7.03 1.61
C ARG A 35 7.72 8.06 2.73
N TRP A 36 7.69 9.35 2.39
CA TRP A 36 7.44 10.42 3.36
C TRP A 36 6.09 10.25 4.05
N GLU A 37 5.02 10.14 3.28
CA GLU A 37 3.66 10.00 3.80
C GLU A 37 3.47 8.73 4.65
N ILE A 38 4.14 7.62 4.31
CA ILE A 38 4.19 6.40 5.14
C ILE A 38 4.91 6.68 6.47
N ARG A 39 6.09 7.31 6.42
CA ARG A 39 6.88 7.61 7.63
C ARG A 39 6.13 8.53 8.61
N PHE A 40 5.37 9.49 8.11
CA PHE A 40 4.61 10.43 8.93
C PHE A 40 3.19 9.96 9.27
N GLY A 41 2.75 8.82 8.74
CA GLY A 41 1.44 8.25 9.04
C GLY A 41 0.28 8.97 8.35
N THR A 42 0.55 9.73 7.31
CA THR A 42 -0.43 10.55 6.57
C THR A 42 -0.84 9.95 5.23
N ILE A 43 -0.31 8.78 4.88
CA ILE A 43 -0.50 8.12 3.57
C ILE A 43 -1.96 7.95 3.16
N PHE A 44 -2.89 7.58 4.06
CA PHE A 44 -4.28 7.36 3.66
C PHE A 44 -5.00 8.67 3.31
N ASP A 45 -4.77 9.74 4.07
CA ASP A 45 -5.33 11.06 3.77
C ASP A 45 -4.73 11.64 2.50
N PHE A 46 -3.43 11.41 2.29
CA PHE A 46 -2.73 11.77 1.07
C PHE A 46 -3.32 11.06 -0.15
N LEU A 47 -3.47 9.73 -0.10
CA LEU A 47 -4.01 8.93 -1.19
C LEU A 47 -5.47 9.28 -1.50
N ALA A 48 -6.30 9.50 -0.47
CA ALA A 48 -7.69 9.91 -0.66
C ALA A 48 -7.79 11.25 -1.41
N LYS A 49 -6.86 12.19 -1.17
CA LYS A 49 -6.81 13.48 -1.87
C LYS A 49 -6.20 13.36 -3.27
N LYS A 50 -5.14 12.57 -3.43
CA LYS A 50 -4.36 12.47 -4.69
C LYS A 50 -5.07 11.61 -5.73
N LEU A 51 -5.67 10.49 -5.33
CA LEU A 51 -6.36 9.56 -6.23
C LEU A 51 -7.86 9.85 -6.34
N ASP A 52 -8.45 10.57 -5.39
CA ASP A 52 -9.87 10.96 -5.40
C ASP A 52 -10.79 9.77 -5.69
N THR A 53 -11.50 9.78 -6.83
CA THR A 53 -12.48 8.75 -7.21
C THR A 53 -11.85 7.44 -7.72
N ASP A 54 -10.53 7.40 -7.92
CA ASP A 54 -9.81 6.23 -8.41
C ASP A 54 -9.38 5.25 -7.30
N ILE A 55 -9.74 5.55 -6.05
CA ILE A 55 -9.52 4.66 -4.91
C ILE A 55 -10.72 4.67 -3.96
N ASP A 56 -11.06 3.51 -3.42
CA ASP A 56 -11.98 3.41 -2.28
C ASP A 56 -11.23 2.90 -1.04
N LEU A 57 -10.96 3.82 -0.11
CA LEU A 57 -10.35 3.51 1.19
C LEU A 57 -11.39 3.34 2.32
N SER A 58 -12.68 3.41 2.01
CA SER A 58 -13.75 3.20 3.01
C SER A 58 -13.87 1.75 3.45
N ILE A 59 -13.32 0.81 2.66
CA ILE A 59 -13.21 -0.60 3.02
C ILE A 59 -12.23 -0.88 4.17
N LEU A 60 -11.42 0.11 4.56
CA LEU A 60 -10.54 0.07 5.71
C LEU A 60 -11.18 0.84 6.87
N ASP A 61 -11.54 0.13 7.94
CA ASP A 61 -11.88 0.76 9.22
C ASP A 61 -10.63 1.38 9.88
N PRO A 62 -10.78 2.21 10.93
CA PRO A 62 -9.65 2.87 11.58
C PRO A 62 -8.57 1.91 12.06
N GLU A 63 -8.97 0.75 12.61
CA GLU A 63 -8.07 -0.29 13.09
C GLU A 63 -7.27 -0.91 11.95
N ALA A 64 -7.91 -1.22 10.83
CA ALA A 64 -7.27 -1.72 9.61
C ALA A 64 -6.28 -0.71 9.03
N LYS A 65 -6.60 0.60 9.06
CA LYS A 65 -5.64 1.64 8.66
C LYS A 65 -4.42 1.65 9.56
N VAL A 66 -4.59 1.54 10.87
CA VAL A 66 -3.46 1.47 11.82
C VAL A 66 -2.61 0.23 11.58
N GLU A 67 -3.22 -0.95 11.42
CA GLU A 67 -2.51 -2.20 11.10
C GLU A 67 -1.70 -2.08 9.81
N LEU A 68 -2.33 -1.60 8.73
CA LEU A 68 -1.70 -1.50 7.42
C LEU A 68 -0.59 -0.44 7.39
N LEU A 69 -0.78 0.69 8.09
CA LEU A 69 0.26 1.71 8.22
C LEU A 69 1.49 1.15 8.94
N ALA A 70 1.29 0.47 10.07
CA ALA A 70 2.39 -0.13 10.82
C ALA A 70 3.12 -1.16 9.95
N GLU A 71 2.38 -1.99 9.22
CA GLU A 71 2.97 -2.96 8.29
C GLU A 71 3.81 -2.28 7.18
N TRP A 72 3.33 -1.18 6.60
CA TRP A 72 4.08 -0.43 5.58
C TRP A 72 5.31 0.27 6.14
N GLN A 73 5.25 0.80 7.36
CA GLN A 73 6.40 1.39 8.05
C GLN A 73 7.48 0.34 8.36
N ASP A 74 7.08 -0.86 8.77
CA ASP A 74 7.98 -1.99 8.98
C ASP A 74 8.64 -2.41 7.67
N MET A 75 7.88 -2.51 6.57
CA MET A 75 8.44 -2.82 5.25
C MET A 75 9.41 -1.75 4.78
N GLU A 76 9.06 -0.48 4.93
CA GLU A 76 9.90 0.64 4.54
C GLU A 76 11.25 0.67 5.28
N THR A 77 11.25 0.22 6.54
CA THR A 77 12.47 0.13 7.35
C THR A 77 13.29 -1.12 7.03
N ALA A 78 12.64 -2.26 6.77
CA ALA A 78 13.29 -3.56 6.70
C ALA A 78 13.61 -4.03 5.27
N ILE A 79 12.96 -3.47 4.25
CA ILE A 79 13.00 -3.99 2.89
C ILE A 79 13.62 -2.97 1.94
N PRO A 80 14.76 -3.30 1.28
CA PRO A 80 15.25 -2.51 0.17
C PRO A 80 14.34 -2.70 -1.04
N ALA A 81 13.37 -1.80 -1.23
CA ALA A 81 12.30 -1.92 -2.23
C ALA A 81 12.82 -2.15 -3.66
N GLY A 82 13.84 -1.41 -4.10
CA GLY A 82 14.45 -1.60 -5.42
C GLY A 82 15.00 -3.01 -5.63
N LYS A 83 15.71 -3.55 -4.63
CA LYS A 83 16.29 -4.90 -4.70
C LYS A 83 15.24 -6.02 -4.59
N LYS A 84 14.24 -5.87 -3.72
CA LYS A 84 13.25 -6.93 -3.46
C LYS A 84 12.11 -6.93 -4.47
N PHE A 85 11.63 -5.75 -4.83
CA PHE A 85 10.41 -5.57 -5.63
C PHE A 85 10.69 -5.04 -7.04
N GLY A 86 11.91 -4.57 -7.33
CA GLY A 86 12.21 -3.95 -8.62
C GLY A 86 11.55 -2.59 -8.82
N VAL A 87 11.14 -1.92 -7.72
CA VAL A 87 10.44 -0.63 -7.74
C VAL A 87 11.35 0.46 -7.20
N GLU A 88 11.68 1.44 -8.05
CA GLU A 88 12.60 2.54 -7.70
C GLU A 88 12.09 3.93 -8.12
N ASN A 89 11.07 4.01 -8.98
CA ASN A 89 10.73 5.25 -9.68
C ASN A 89 9.40 5.87 -9.25
N HIS A 90 8.33 5.07 -9.16
CA HIS A 90 6.96 5.57 -8.98
C HIS A 90 6.34 5.09 -7.67
N GLY A 91 5.55 5.95 -7.04
CA GLY A 91 4.95 5.72 -5.73
C GLY A 91 3.85 4.65 -5.72
N LEU A 92 2.95 4.63 -6.72
CA LEU A 92 1.87 3.63 -6.75
C LEU A 92 2.38 2.19 -6.90
N PRO A 93 3.36 1.88 -7.77
CA PRO A 93 3.97 0.55 -7.78
C PRO A 93 4.60 0.13 -6.45
N LEU A 94 5.12 1.06 -5.64
CA LEU A 94 5.66 0.74 -4.32
C LEU A 94 4.56 0.28 -3.37
N LEU A 95 3.45 1.01 -3.33
CA LEU A 95 2.29 0.67 -2.49
C LEU A 95 1.66 -0.66 -2.92
N MET A 96 1.57 -0.90 -4.24
CA MET A 96 1.18 -2.19 -4.79
C MET A 96 2.10 -3.31 -4.29
N ALA A 97 3.42 -3.12 -4.35
CA ALA A 97 4.38 -4.12 -3.88
C ALA A 97 4.23 -4.41 -2.38
N TYR A 98 3.95 -3.40 -1.56
CA TYR A 98 3.71 -3.58 -0.13
C TYR A 98 2.42 -4.36 0.15
N LEU A 99 1.34 -4.12 -0.61
CA LEU A 99 0.12 -4.93 -0.53
C LEU A 99 0.37 -6.38 -0.92
N LEU A 100 1.10 -6.63 -2.02
CA LEU A 100 1.43 -7.98 -2.47
C LEU A 100 2.27 -8.74 -1.44
N GLU A 101 3.27 -8.08 -0.83
CA GLU A 101 4.05 -8.67 0.26
C GLU A 101 3.17 -8.98 1.48
N GLY A 102 2.24 -8.10 1.85
CA GLY A 102 1.32 -8.31 2.95
C GLY A 102 0.35 -9.47 2.71
N ILE A 103 -0.14 -9.62 1.47
CA ILE A 103 -0.93 -10.76 1.02
C ILE A 103 -0.10 -12.05 1.13
N GLN A 104 1.15 -12.05 0.63
CA GLN A 104 2.03 -13.21 0.69
C GLN A 104 2.35 -13.63 2.14
N ARG A 105 2.59 -12.68 3.05
CA ARG A 105 2.83 -12.96 4.48
C ARG A 105 1.64 -13.67 5.11
N ARG A 106 0.42 -13.16 4.87
CA ARG A 106 -0.82 -13.77 5.38
C ARG A 106 -1.07 -15.14 4.74
N ALA A 107 -0.84 -15.29 3.44
CA ALA A 107 -0.98 -16.58 2.75
C ALA A 107 -0.03 -17.66 3.32
N ARG A 108 1.24 -17.31 3.61
CA ARG A 108 2.20 -18.21 4.27
C ARG A 108 1.81 -18.59 5.70
N ALA A 109 1.07 -17.74 6.40
CA ALA A 109 0.61 -18.05 7.75
C ALA A 109 -0.58 -19.04 7.77
N LEU A 110 -1.24 -19.24 6.62
CA LEU A 110 -2.35 -20.19 6.44
C LEU A 110 -1.92 -21.58 5.96
N SER A 111 -0.68 -21.71 5.46
CA SER A 111 -0.08 -22.97 4.99
C SER A 111 0.60 -23.74 6.12
#